data_AF-A0AAV0PGX7-F1
#
_entry.id   AF-A0AAV0PGX7-F1
#
_cell.length_a   1.000
_cell.length_b   1.000
_cell.length_c   1.000
_cell.angle_alpha   90.00
_cell.angle_beta   90.00
_cell.angle_gamma   90.00
#
_symmetry.space_group_name_H-M   'P 1'
#
loop_
_entity.id
_entity.type
_entity.pdbx_description
1 polymer ?
#
loop_
_entity_poly.entity_id
_entity_poly.type
_entity_poly.pdbx_seq_one_letter_code
_entity_poly.pdbx_strand_id
1 'polypeptide(L)'
;GSYSTSLRFGTPPQTLSFVVDTASSFVWFPCTTHYFCEHCVFPSPTSRIPSFIPVLSSSSKIVDCKNPKCSWIHGRRRRSEQCGNCGYNGGGRRSRYCSQICPPYLILYGSGTTGGVALSETPDNPNHS
;
A
#
# COMPACT_ATOMS: atom_id res chain seq x y z
N GLY A 1 -8.72 -23.17 -9.89
CA GLY A 1 -9.35 -21.95 -10.42
C GLY A 1 -8.98 -20.80 -9.53
N SER A 2 -8.61 -19.65 -10.10
CA SER A 2 -8.37 -18.42 -9.34
C SER A 2 -9.66 -17.64 -9.22
N TYR A 3 -10.02 -17.20 -8.01
CA TYR A 3 -11.16 -16.32 -7.80
C TYR A 3 -10.71 -14.87 -7.95
N SER A 4 -11.40 -14.10 -8.79
CA SER A 4 -11.17 -12.67 -8.96
C SER A 4 -12.39 -11.86 -8.52
N THR A 5 -12.16 -10.69 -7.93
CA THR A 5 -13.21 -9.75 -7.51
C THR A 5 -12.82 -8.32 -7.85
N SER A 6 -13.81 -7.45 -8.03
CA SER A 6 -13.58 -6.02 -8.25
C SER A 6 -13.91 -5.25 -6.98
N LEU A 7 -12.94 -4.48 -6.49
CA LEU A 7 -13.10 -3.62 -5.31
C LEU A 7 -12.94 -2.16 -5.72
N ARG A 8 -13.58 -1.28 -4.97
CA ARG A 8 -13.57 0.17 -5.20
C ARG A 8 -12.93 0.85 -4.01
N PHE A 9 -12.02 1.78 -4.27
CA PHE A 9 -11.26 2.50 -3.25
C PHE A 9 -11.22 4.00 -3.54
N GLY A 10 -11.18 4.81 -2.49
CA GLY A 10 -10.96 6.25 -2.60
C GLY A 10 -12.22 7.08 -2.74
N THR A 11 -12.01 8.39 -2.71
CA THR A 11 -13.06 9.41 -2.78
C THR A 11 -12.68 10.47 -3.81
N PRO A 12 -13.22 10.45 -5.04
CA PRO A 12 -14.22 9.49 -5.56
C PRO A 12 -13.65 8.07 -5.78
N PRO A 13 -14.50 7.02 -5.82
CA PRO A 13 -14.05 5.64 -5.93
C PRO A 13 -13.41 5.27 -7.27
N GLN A 14 -12.26 4.61 -7.21
CA GLN A 14 -11.55 3.98 -8.34
C GLN A 14 -11.69 2.45 -8.25
N THR A 15 -12.10 1.80 -9.34
CA THR A 15 -12.32 0.34 -9.39
C THR A 15 -11.07 -0.40 -9.82
N LEU A 16 -10.71 -1.46 -9.09
CA LEU A 16 -9.57 -2.33 -9.38
C LEU A 16 -9.99 -3.80 -9.25
N SER A 17 -9.41 -4.65 -10.10
CA SER A 17 -9.63 -6.10 -10.05
C SER A 17 -8.51 -6.79 -9.26
N PHE A 18 -8.90 -7.70 -8.37
CA PHE A 18 -8.03 -8.43 -7.46
C PHE A 18 -8.20 -9.93 -7.63
N VAL A 19 -7.10 -10.66 -7.44
CA VAL A 19 -7.14 -12.10 -7.19
C VAL A 19 -7.24 -12.32 -5.68
N VAL A 20 -8.13 -13.21 -5.27
CA VAL A 20 -8.30 -13.58 -3.87
C VAL A 20 -7.26 -14.63 -3.49
N ASP A 21 -6.28 -14.23 -2.69
CA ASP A 21 -5.28 -15.11 -2.09
C ASP A 21 -5.52 -15.22 -0.58
N THR A 22 -6.17 -16.31 -0.16
CA THR A 22 -6.50 -16.59 1.24
C THR A 22 -5.28 -16.91 2.11
N ALA A 23 -4.11 -17.15 1.50
CA ALA A 23 -2.85 -17.39 2.20
C ALA A 23 -2.06 -16.09 2.45
N SER A 24 -2.56 -14.94 1.96
CA SER A 24 -1.92 -13.63 2.13
C SER A 24 -2.63 -12.77 3.18
N SER A 25 -1.87 -11.93 3.88
CA SER A 25 -2.38 -10.98 4.88
C SER A 25 -2.41 -9.52 4.40
N PHE A 26 -2.03 -9.29 3.14
CA PHE A 26 -1.87 -7.95 2.57
C PHE A 26 -2.61 -7.81 1.25
N VAL A 27 -3.35 -6.72 1.10
CA VAL A 27 -3.85 -6.26 -0.19
C VAL A 27 -2.77 -5.37 -0.81
N TRP A 28 -2.37 -5.68 -2.04
CA TRP A 28 -1.43 -4.87 -2.79
C TRP A 28 -1.98 -4.60 -4.19
N PHE A 29 -1.73 -3.39 -4.69
CA PHE A 29 -2.09 -2.98 -6.05
C PHE A 29 -1.12 -1.89 -6.52
N PRO A 30 -0.86 -1.79 -7.84
CA PRO A 30 -0.09 -0.68 -8.40
C PRO A 30 -0.73 0.67 -8.10
N CYS A 31 0.07 1.63 -7.61
CA CYS A 31 -0.41 2.94 -7.19
C CYS A 31 0.20 4.12 -7.98
N THR A 32 0.67 3.89 -9.22
CA THR A 32 1.31 4.91 -10.07
C THR A 32 0.97 4.71 -11.55
N THR A 33 1.07 5.76 -12.36
CA THR A 33 0.97 5.68 -13.82
C THR A 33 2.19 5.02 -14.48
N HIS A 34 3.28 4.87 -13.73
CA HIS A 34 4.56 4.32 -14.19
C HIS A 34 4.89 3.01 -13.49
N TYR A 35 3.88 2.22 -13.11
CA TYR A 35 4.11 0.92 -12.54
C TYR A 35 4.92 0.07 -13.52
N PHE A 36 6.10 -0.36 -13.07
CA PHE A 36 7.01 -1.17 -13.85
C PHE A 36 6.80 -2.64 -13.47
N CYS A 37 6.47 -3.47 -14.46
CA CYS A 37 6.51 -4.91 -14.32
C CYS A 37 7.60 -5.48 -15.21
N GLU A 38 8.53 -6.20 -14.60
CA GLU A 38 9.53 -6.99 -15.29
C GLU A 38 8.99 -8.41 -15.55
N HIS A 39 9.19 -8.94 -16.76
CA HIS A 39 8.75 -10.28 -17.15
C HIS A 39 7.24 -10.59 -17.01
N CYS A 40 6.37 -9.57 -16.99
CA CYS A 40 4.93 -9.78 -17.12
C CYS A 40 4.54 -10.23 -18.53
N VAL A 41 3.62 -11.21 -18.62
CA VAL A 41 2.97 -11.62 -19.86
C VAL A 41 1.59 -11.00 -19.92
N PHE A 42 1.36 -10.10 -20.88
CA PHE A 42 0.05 -9.50 -21.11
C PHE A 42 -0.63 -10.09 -22.35
N PRO A 43 -1.96 -10.23 -22.35
CA PRO A 43 -2.70 -10.71 -23.53
C PRO A 43 -2.56 -9.79 -24.75
N SER A 44 -2.31 -8.49 -24.54
CA SER A 44 -2.09 -7.53 -25.60
C SER A 44 -0.97 -6.54 -25.25
N PRO A 45 -0.22 -6.02 -26.24
CA PRO A 45 0.84 -5.04 -26.02
C PRO A 45 0.34 -3.67 -25.53
N THR A 46 -0.97 -3.40 -25.66
CA THR A 46 -1.63 -2.20 -25.15
C THR A 46 -2.28 -2.40 -23.78
N SER A 47 -2.28 -3.62 -23.25
CA SER A 47 -2.84 -3.91 -21.93
C SER A 47 -2.02 -3.18 -20.88
N ARG A 48 -2.67 -2.31 -20.13
CA ARG A 48 -2.07 -1.61 -18.99
C ARG A 48 -2.57 -2.27 -17.73
N ILE A 49 -1.68 -2.44 -16.76
CA ILE A 49 -2.10 -2.90 -15.43
C ILE A 49 -2.97 -1.80 -14.80
N PRO A 50 -4.23 -2.10 -14.43
CA PRO A 50 -5.06 -1.16 -13.72
C PRO A 50 -4.34 -0.69 -12.46
N SER A 51 -4.20 0.61 -12.32
CA SER A 51 -3.47 1.22 -11.22
C SER A 51 -4.36 2.20 -10.50
N PHE A 52 -4.29 2.17 -9.17
CA PHE A 52 -4.87 3.21 -8.34
C PHE A 52 -4.06 4.50 -8.50
N ILE A 53 -4.71 5.65 -8.60
CA ILE A 53 -4.03 6.95 -8.68
C ILE A 53 -4.33 7.72 -7.38
N PRO A 54 -3.45 7.68 -6.38
CA PRO A 54 -3.72 8.27 -5.06
C PRO A 54 -4.05 9.76 -5.11
N VAL A 55 -3.43 10.52 -6.01
CA VAL A 55 -3.66 11.96 -6.15
C VAL A 55 -5.07 12.31 -6.63
N LEU A 56 -5.81 11.36 -7.20
CA LEU A 56 -7.20 11.52 -7.60
C LEU A 56 -8.20 11.16 -6.48
N SER A 57 -7.72 10.71 -5.32
CA SER A 57 -8.54 10.39 -4.17
C SER A 57 -8.25 11.34 -3.01
N SER A 58 -9.28 12.03 -2.54
CA SER A 58 -9.19 12.93 -1.38
C SER A 58 -9.00 12.19 -0.04
N SER A 59 -9.28 10.88 0.02
CA SER A 59 -9.11 10.04 1.20
C SER A 59 -7.77 9.28 1.24
N SER A 60 -6.96 9.39 0.19
CA SER A 60 -5.64 8.77 0.11
C SER A 60 -4.66 9.38 1.11
N LYS A 61 -4.02 8.53 1.92
CA LYS A 61 -2.98 8.94 2.87
C LYS A 61 -1.80 8.00 2.84
N ILE A 62 -0.62 8.51 2.54
CA ILE A 62 0.63 7.76 2.74
C ILE A 62 0.79 7.46 4.22
N VAL A 63 1.09 6.21 4.56
CA VAL A 63 1.28 5.78 5.93
C VAL A 63 2.66 6.27 6.40
N ASP A 64 2.67 7.14 7.41
CA ASP A 64 3.89 7.58 8.06
C ASP A 64 4.34 6.63 9.18
N CYS A 65 5.54 6.86 9.71
CA CYS A 65 6.14 6.10 10.80
C CYS A 65 5.37 6.19 12.14
N LYS A 66 4.59 7.25 12.36
CA LYS A 66 3.77 7.44 13.58
C LYS A 66 2.48 6.66 13.52
N ASN A 67 1.97 6.40 12.33
CA ASN A 67 0.77 5.66 12.11
C ASN A 67 0.93 4.24 12.68
N PRO A 68 0.03 3.78 13.57
CA PRO A 68 0.10 2.44 14.16
C PRO A 68 0.07 1.34 13.08
N LYS A 69 -0.54 1.60 11.92
CA LYS A 69 -0.57 0.66 10.78
C LYS A 69 0.83 0.34 10.25
N CYS A 70 1.82 1.25 10.39
CA CYS A 70 3.19 0.97 9.99
C CYS A 70 3.80 -0.21 10.80
N SER A 71 3.38 -0.38 12.06
CA SER A 71 3.80 -1.52 12.88
C SER A 71 3.17 -2.85 12.46
N TRP A 72 2.07 -2.84 11.71
CA TRP A 72 1.46 -4.04 11.14
C TRP A 72 2.27 -4.59 9.97
N ILE A 73 3.02 -3.72 9.28
CA ILE A 73 3.84 -4.08 8.11
C ILE A 73 5.23 -4.57 8.55
N HIS A 74 5.92 -3.77 9.37
CA HIS A 74 7.33 -4.05 9.74
C HIS A 74 7.49 -4.70 11.11
N GLY A 75 6.41 -4.86 11.87
CA GLY A 75 6.49 -5.20 13.29
C GLY A 75 7.01 -4.03 14.14
N ARG A 76 6.79 -4.10 15.46
CA ARG A 76 7.14 -2.99 16.37
C ARG A 76 8.64 -2.68 16.42
N ARG A 77 9.48 -3.73 16.40
CA ARG A 77 10.94 -3.61 16.51
C ARG A 77 11.56 -2.97 15.28
N ARG A 78 11.33 -3.54 14.07
CA ARG A 78 11.90 -2.98 12.85
C ARG A 78 11.35 -1.60 12.53
N ARG A 79 10.07 -1.33 12.84
CA ARG A 79 9.53 0.05 12.77
C ARG A 79 10.37 1.00 13.61
N SER A 80 10.73 0.64 14.84
CA SER A 80 11.53 1.51 15.71
C SER A 80 12.95 1.74 15.18
N GLU A 81 13.56 0.71 14.59
CA GLU A 81 14.92 0.77 14.03
C GLU A 81 14.94 1.62 12.73
N GLN A 82 13.98 1.41 11.83
CA GLN A 82 13.92 2.05 10.52
C GLN A 82 13.26 3.44 10.55
N CYS A 83 12.39 3.70 11.53
CA CYS A 83 11.85 5.04 11.82
C CYS A 83 12.72 5.81 12.83
N GLY A 84 14.05 5.59 12.82
CA GLY A 84 14.99 6.17 13.78
C GLY A 84 14.99 7.69 13.82
N ASN A 85 14.69 8.36 12.71
CA ASN A 85 14.57 9.84 12.64
C ASN A 85 13.29 10.37 13.30
N CYS A 86 12.36 9.49 13.66
CA CYS A 86 11.22 9.77 14.51
C CYS A 86 11.48 9.44 15.99
N GLY A 87 12.71 9.06 16.30
CA GLY A 87 13.24 8.80 17.63
C GLY A 87 13.33 10.04 18.50
N TYR A 88 13.59 9.79 19.78
CA TYR A 88 13.64 10.78 20.84
C TYR A 88 14.66 11.89 20.53
N ASN A 89 14.23 13.16 20.46
CA ASN A 89 15.17 14.28 20.58
C ASN A 89 15.92 14.06 21.91
N GLY A 90 17.27 14.06 21.89
CA GLY A 90 18.24 13.65 22.93
C GLY A 90 17.89 13.87 24.42
N GLY A 91 16.76 13.33 24.87
CA GLY A 91 16.07 13.73 26.09
C GLY A 91 14.67 13.10 26.23
N GLY A 92 14.43 11.92 25.63
CA GLY A 92 13.26 11.10 25.98
C GLY A 92 11.88 11.67 25.57
N ARG A 93 11.80 12.67 24.69
CA ARG A 93 10.52 13.12 24.07
C ARG A 93 10.36 12.68 22.60
N ARG A 94 9.27 11.94 22.30
CA ARG A 94 8.90 11.58 20.92
C ARG A 94 8.80 12.86 20.09
N SER A 95 9.50 12.94 18.95
CA SER A 95 9.39 14.11 18.07
C SER A 95 7.94 14.31 17.65
N ARG A 96 7.36 15.46 18.01
CA ARG A 96 5.98 15.84 17.60
C ARG A 96 5.86 16.06 16.09
N TYR A 97 6.97 16.27 15.39
CA TYR A 97 7.03 16.49 13.94
C TYR A 97 7.92 15.43 13.29
N CYS A 98 7.30 14.31 12.92
CA CYS A 98 7.96 13.24 12.18
C CYS A 98 7.05 12.98 11.00
N SER A 99 7.54 13.38 9.84
CA SER A 99 6.92 13.21 8.52
C SER A 99 7.58 12.06 7.74
N GLN A 100 8.41 11.24 8.40
CA GLN A 100 9.05 10.10 7.77
C GLN A 100 7.97 9.10 7.33
N ILE A 101 7.98 8.78 6.04
CA ILE A 101 7.11 7.75 5.45
C ILE A 101 7.48 6.40 6.08
N CYS A 102 6.48 5.55 6.32
CA CYS A 102 6.71 4.18 6.76
C CYS A 102 7.67 3.49 5.77
N PRO A 103 8.68 2.74 6.25
CA PRO A 103 9.66 2.12 5.37
C PRO A 103 8.99 1.32 4.24
N PRO A 104 9.59 1.25 3.04
CA PRO A 104 9.04 0.47 1.94
C PRO A 104 9.00 -1.02 2.31
N TYR A 105 8.04 -1.74 1.75
CA TYR A 105 7.87 -3.17 1.94
C TYR A 105 8.20 -3.94 0.66
N LEU A 106 8.48 -5.24 0.82
CA LEU A 106 8.65 -6.21 -0.26
C LEU A 106 7.76 -7.41 0.05
N ILE A 107 6.94 -7.82 -0.91
CA ILE A 107 6.07 -9.00 -0.84
C ILE A 107 6.60 -10.03 -1.83
N LEU A 108 6.84 -11.25 -1.35
CA LEU A 108 7.16 -12.42 -2.16
C LEU A 108 5.90 -13.26 -2.32
N TYR A 109 5.57 -13.64 -3.54
CA TYR A 109 4.47 -14.54 -3.87
C TYR A 109 4.94 -15.56 -4.91
N GLY A 110 4.19 -16.64 -5.12
CA GLY A 110 4.67 -17.80 -5.88
C GLY A 110 5.15 -17.51 -7.31
N SER A 111 4.63 -16.46 -7.95
CA SER A 111 4.98 -16.05 -9.31
C SER A 111 5.90 -14.83 -9.39
N GLY A 112 6.38 -14.28 -8.27
CA GLY A 112 7.30 -13.16 -8.30
C GLY A 112 7.37 -12.34 -7.01
N THR A 113 7.81 -11.10 -7.15
CA THR A 113 7.96 -10.17 -6.04
C THR A 113 7.43 -8.80 -6.41
N THR A 114 6.84 -8.11 -5.44
CA THR A 114 6.41 -6.71 -5.60
C THR A 114 6.89 -5.88 -4.41
N GLY A 115 7.25 -4.63 -4.66
CA GLY A 115 7.73 -3.71 -3.62
C GLY A 115 7.00 -2.37 -3.72
N GLY A 116 6.89 -1.68 -2.60
CA GLY A 116 6.17 -0.40 -2.57
C GLY A 116 6.19 0.30 -1.24
N VAL A 117 5.39 1.36 -1.15
CA VAL A 117 5.14 2.13 0.08
C VAL A 117 3.73 1.89 0.57
N ALA A 118 3.55 2.01 1.88
CA ALA A 118 2.25 1.78 2.50
C ALA A 118 1.30 2.96 2.29
N LEU A 119 0.09 2.65 1.80
CA LEU A 119 -1.00 3.59 1.57
C LEU A 119 -2.19 3.19 2.45
N SER A 120 -2.85 4.17 3.06
CA SER A 120 -4.15 4.02 3.70
C SER A 120 -5.20 4.65 2.80
N GLU A 121 -6.25 3.89 2.50
CA GLU A 121 -7.37 4.34 1.68
C GLU A 121 -8.68 3.78 2.24
N THR A 122 -9.79 4.45 1.96
CA THR A 122 -11.14 4.06 2.33
C THR A 122 -11.71 3.12 1.26
N PRO A 123 -12.18 1.91 1.62
CA PRO A 123 -12.98 1.09 0.72
C PRO A 123 -14.33 1.77 0.48
N ASP A 124 -14.77 1.79 -0.78
CA ASP A 124 -16.12 2.24 -1.13
C ASP A 124 -17.11 1.12 -0.79
N ASN A 125 -17.98 1.38 0.18
CA ASN A 125 -19.01 0.44 0.59
C ASN A 125 -20.35 0.89 -0.01
N PRO A 126 -20.89 0.19 -1.02
CA PRO A 126 -22.11 0.63 -1.72
C PRO A 126 -23.37 0.60 -0.85
N ASN A 127 -23.30 0.14 0.40
CA ASN A 127 -24.43 -0.01 1.31
C ASN A 127 -24.59 1.15 2.33
N HIS A 128 -23.83 2.23 2.22
CA HIS A 128 -24.04 3.44 3.02
C HIS A 128 -23.97 4.68 2.13
N SER A 129 -25.08 4.96 1.45
CA SER A 129 -25.39 6.21 0.76
C SER A 129 -26.51 6.94 1.48
#